data_AF-A0A351G347-F1
#
_entry.id   AF-A0A351G347-F1
#
_cell.length_a   1.000
_cell.length_b   1.000
_cell.length_c   1.000
_cell.angle_alpha   90.00
_cell.angle_beta   90.00
_cell.angle_gamma   90.00
#
_symmetry.space_group_name_H-M   'P 1'
#
loop_
_entity.id
_entity.type
_entity.pdbx_description
1 polymer ?
#
loop_
_entity_poly.entity_id
_entity_poly.type
_entity_poly.pdbx_seq_one_letter_code
_entity_poly.pdbx_strand_id
1 'polypeptide(L)'
;MNEDIWVVEKDQVMIEGEEITFSVDFMGATAVTSPSSKVYKNGADISATVQSGSDSVAGSLVTLRTITAQSGDGGSIYVVVVEAVVDGNTEKRKFLIRVVGPGDE
;
A
#
# COMPACT_ATOMS: atom_id res chain seq x y z
N MET A 1 25.37 -20.20 -2.46
CA MET A 1 24.68 -19.60 -1.32
C MET A 1 23.60 -18.71 -1.90
N ASN A 2 22.34 -19.16 -1.88
CA ASN A 2 21.21 -18.25 -2.09
C ASN A 2 21.04 -17.54 -0.75
N GLU A 3 21.45 -16.28 -0.67
CA GLU A 3 21.02 -15.42 0.42
C GLU A 3 19.58 -15.04 0.12
N ASP A 4 18.65 -15.84 0.63
CA ASP A 4 17.28 -15.39 0.80
C ASP A 4 17.34 -14.20 1.76
N ILE A 5 17.37 -12.99 1.20
CA ILE A 5 17.18 -11.76 1.95
C ILE A 5 15.72 -11.78 2.40
N TRP A 6 15.48 -12.30 3.62
CA TRP A 6 14.17 -12.25 4.27
C TRP A 6 13.89 -10.83 4.76
N VAL A 7 13.48 -9.95 3.85
CA VAL A 7 12.66 -8.80 4.27
C VAL A 7 11.25 -9.36 4.48
N VAL A 8 10.95 -9.74 5.73
CA VAL A 8 9.56 -9.91 6.15
C VAL A 8 8.98 -8.50 6.23
N GLU A 9 8.46 -7.99 5.12
CA GLU A 9 7.51 -6.88 5.15
C GLU A 9 6.30 -7.41 5.93
N LYS A 10 6.27 -7.12 7.23
CA LYS A 10 5.16 -7.48 8.10
C LYS A 10 3.91 -6.80 7.57
N ASP A 11 2.81 -7.54 7.55
CA ASP A 11 1.51 -6.98 7.25
C ASP A 11 1.26 -5.75 8.13
N GLN A 12 0.79 -4.69 7.50
CA GLN A 12 0.26 -3.55 8.22
C GLN A 12 -1.08 -3.94 8.83
N VAL A 13 -1.47 -3.28 9.92
CA VAL A 13 -2.75 -3.53 10.58
C VAL A 13 -3.50 -2.22 10.63
N MET A 14 -4.77 -2.25 10.27
CA MET A 14 -5.71 -1.15 10.44
C MET A 14 -6.95 -1.64 11.18
N ILE A 15 -7.53 -0.80 12.01
CA ILE A 15 -8.85 -1.07 12.62
C ILE A 15 -9.94 -0.54 11.67
N GLU A 16 -11.11 -1.17 11.64
CA GLU A 16 -12.27 -0.62 10.94
C GLU A 16 -12.52 0.86 11.26
N GLY A 17 -12.74 1.68 10.24
CA GLY A 17 -12.93 3.13 10.34
C GLY A 17 -11.63 3.94 10.42
N GLU A 18 -10.47 3.29 10.53
CA GLU A 18 -9.19 3.98 10.56
C GLU A 18 -8.80 4.53 9.18
N GLU A 19 -8.14 5.69 9.17
CA GLU A 19 -7.56 6.31 7.99
C GLU A 19 -6.04 6.44 8.17
N ILE A 20 -5.26 5.85 7.26
CA ILE A 20 -3.79 5.94 7.29
C ILE A 20 -3.26 6.32 5.91
N THR A 21 -2.32 7.26 5.90
CA THR A 21 -1.47 7.53 4.73
C THR A 21 -0.16 6.77 4.86
N PHE A 22 0.12 5.90 3.90
CA PHE A 22 1.38 5.15 3.84
C PHE A 22 2.39 5.84 2.93
N SER A 23 3.67 5.51 3.11
CA SER A 23 4.72 5.87 2.16
C SER A 23 5.58 4.66 1.84
N VAL A 24 6.05 4.57 0.59
CA VAL A 24 6.91 3.51 0.08
C VAL A 24 8.18 4.15 -0.46
N ASP A 25 9.33 3.71 0.04
CA ASP A 25 10.63 4.18 -0.43
C ASP A 25 11.16 3.24 -1.53
N PHE A 26 11.40 3.80 -2.72
CA PHE A 26 12.13 3.11 -3.77
C PHE A 26 13.63 3.30 -3.53
N MET A 27 14.14 2.61 -2.50
CA MET A 27 15.53 2.74 -2.07
C MET A 27 16.51 2.56 -3.23
N GLY A 28 17.44 3.51 -3.36
CA GLY A 28 18.46 3.50 -4.42
C GLY A 28 18.01 4.11 -5.74
N ALA A 29 16.74 4.48 -5.88
CA ALA A 29 16.25 5.21 -7.05
C ALA A 29 16.85 6.61 -7.12
N THR A 30 17.23 7.04 -8.32
CA THR A 30 17.67 8.42 -8.56
C THR A 30 16.50 9.32 -8.90
N ALA A 31 15.51 8.79 -9.61
CA ALA A 31 14.27 9.49 -9.97
C ALA A 31 13.06 8.55 -9.86
N VAL A 32 12.01 9.03 -9.20
CA VAL A 32 10.70 8.38 -9.14
C VAL A 32 9.65 9.36 -9.65
N THR A 33 8.79 8.90 -10.55
CA THR A 33 7.74 9.74 -11.16
C THR A 33 6.47 8.93 -11.41
N SER A 34 5.37 9.62 -11.69
CA SER A 34 4.08 9.02 -12.05
C SER A 34 3.59 7.94 -11.08
N PRO A 35 3.58 8.20 -9.75
CA PRO A 35 3.13 7.21 -8.79
C PRO A 35 1.64 6.93 -8.97
N SER A 36 1.26 5.69 -8.72
CA SER A 36 -0.14 5.30 -8.58
C SER A 36 -0.26 4.19 -7.55
N SER A 37 -1.24 4.31 -6.66
CA SER A 37 -1.63 3.23 -5.76
C SER A 37 -3.00 2.69 -6.10
N LYS A 38 -3.17 1.40 -5.84
CA LYS A 38 -4.44 0.68 -5.92
C LYS A 38 -4.60 -0.26 -4.74
N VAL A 39 -5.84 -0.44 -4.31
CA VAL A 39 -6.20 -1.34 -3.21
C VAL A 39 -7.15 -2.40 -3.71
N TYR A 40 -6.84 -3.65 -3.42
CA TYR A 40 -7.65 -4.80 -3.78
C TYR A 40 -8.12 -5.56 -2.55
N LYS A 41 -9.38 -6.01 -2.58
CA LYS A 41 -9.94 -6.95 -1.59
C LYS A 41 -10.55 -8.13 -2.34
N ASN A 42 -10.13 -9.35 -2.01
CA ASN A 42 -10.59 -10.59 -2.67
C ASN A 42 -10.48 -10.55 -4.22
N GLY A 43 -9.43 -9.91 -4.74
CA GLY A 43 -9.17 -9.76 -6.18
C GLY A 43 -9.95 -8.64 -6.87
N ALA A 44 -10.89 -7.97 -6.19
CA ALA A 44 -11.60 -6.80 -6.73
C ALA A 44 -10.85 -5.50 -6.41
N ASP A 45 -10.75 -4.59 -7.39
CA ASP A 45 -10.21 -3.24 -7.20
C ASP A 45 -11.26 -2.39 -6.44
N ILE A 46 -10.92 -1.99 -5.22
CA ILE A 46 -11.77 -1.19 -4.33
C ILE A 46 -11.22 0.23 -4.13
N SER A 47 -10.23 0.63 -4.93
CA SER A 47 -9.51 1.90 -4.75
C SER A 47 -10.43 3.11 -4.68
N ALA A 48 -11.50 3.12 -5.49
CA ALA A 48 -12.45 4.23 -5.53
C ALA A 48 -13.28 4.41 -4.24
N THR A 49 -13.42 3.36 -3.42
CA THR A 49 -14.21 3.40 -2.18
C THR A 49 -13.35 3.57 -0.94
N VAL A 50 -12.07 3.15 -1.00
CA VAL A 50 -11.19 3.13 0.18
C VAL A 50 -10.03 4.11 0.10
N GLN A 51 -9.81 4.77 -1.04
CA GLN A 51 -8.74 5.75 -1.18
C GLN A 51 -9.28 7.16 -1.38
N SER A 52 -8.61 8.13 -0.78
CA SER A 52 -8.87 9.55 -0.97
C SER A 52 -7.57 10.36 -1.13
N GLY A 53 -7.69 11.53 -1.76
CA GLY A 53 -6.54 12.38 -2.11
C GLY A 53 -5.78 11.89 -3.34
N SER A 54 -4.47 12.16 -3.39
CA SER A 54 -3.60 11.85 -4.52
C SER A 54 -2.28 11.26 -4.06
N ASP A 55 -1.71 10.36 -4.86
CA ASP A 55 -0.34 9.89 -4.68
C ASP A 55 0.65 11.03 -5.00
N SER A 56 1.77 11.09 -4.28
CA SER A 56 2.80 12.12 -4.48
C SER A 56 4.21 11.53 -4.33
N VAL A 57 5.21 12.24 -4.84
CA VAL A 57 6.62 11.84 -4.77
C VAL A 57 7.47 12.97 -4.21
N ALA A 58 8.39 12.62 -3.32
CA ALA A 58 9.48 13.49 -2.89
C ALA A 58 10.80 12.68 -2.85
N GLY A 59 11.68 12.89 -3.83
CA GLY A 59 12.89 12.08 -3.97
C GLY A 59 12.56 10.63 -4.38
N SER A 60 13.04 9.66 -3.60
CA SER A 60 12.73 8.23 -3.78
C SER A 60 11.45 7.78 -3.04
N LEU A 61 10.88 8.66 -2.20
CA LEU A 61 9.73 8.35 -1.37
C LEU A 61 8.43 8.67 -2.12
N VAL A 62 7.57 7.66 -2.25
CA VAL A 62 6.20 7.81 -2.74
C VAL A 62 5.26 7.81 -1.55
N THR A 63 4.54 8.91 -1.34
CA THR A 63 3.44 8.98 -0.38
C THR A 63 2.14 8.64 -1.09
N LEU A 64 1.43 7.64 -0.57
CA LEU A 64 0.21 7.14 -1.19
C LEU A 64 -0.98 8.04 -0.86
N ARG A 65 -2.09 7.81 -1.56
CA ARG A 65 -3.43 8.21 -1.10
C ARG A 65 -3.70 7.69 0.31
N THR A 66 -4.50 8.44 1.06
CA THR A 66 -5.03 7.97 2.34
C THR A 66 -5.91 6.75 2.09
N ILE A 67 -5.67 5.67 2.82
CA ILE A 67 -6.48 4.46 2.80
C ILE A 67 -7.38 4.48 4.03
N THR A 68 -8.68 4.30 3.82
CA THR A 68 -9.69 4.17 4.87
C THR A 68 -10.16 2.72 4.95
N ALA A 69 -9.94 2.06 6.09
CA ALA A 69 -10.52 0.75 6.36
C ALA A 69 -12.03 0.92 6.55
N GLN A 70 -12.83 0.35 5.66
CA GLN A 70 -14.29 0.55 5.71
C GLN A 70 -14.91 -0.18 6.89
N SER A 71 -16.05 0.32 7.36
CA SER A 71 -16.90 -0.43 8.30
C SER A 71 -17.38 -1.72 7.64
N GLY A 72 -17.26 -2.85 8.35
CA GLY A 72 -17.61 -4.18 7.84
C GLY A 72 -16.48 -4.89 7.10
N ASP A 73 -15.28 -4.30 7.03
CA ASP A 73 -14.11 -4.92 6.42
C ASP A 73 -13.23 -5.70 7.43
N GLY A 74 -13.62 -5.79 8.70
CA GLY A 74 -12.97 -6.62 9.71
C GLY A 74 -12.75 -8.06 9.23
N GLY A 75 -11.58 -8.60 9.55
CA GLY A 75 -11.09 -9.91 9.07
C GLY A 75 -10.64 -9.93 7.60
N SER A 76 -10.78 -8.83 6.86
CA SER A 76 -10.33 -8.76 5.46
C SER A 76 -8.83 -8.47 5.34
N ILE A 77 -8.26 -8.87 4.20
CA ILE A 77 -6.92 -8.43 3.78
C ILE A 77 -7.07 -7.52 2.57
N TYR A 78 -6.55 -6.31 2.70
CA TYR A 78 -6.31 -5.44 1.55
C TYR A 78 -4.92 -5.73 0.98
N VAL A 79 -4.85 -5.88 -0.33
CA VAL A 79 -3.60 -5.92 -1.09
C VAL A 79 -3.39 -4.54 -1.69
N VAL A 80 -2.36 -3.82 -1.23
CA VAL A 80 -1.99 -2.53 -1.78
C VAL A 80 -0.92 -2.75 -2.84
N VAL A 81 -1.15 -2.24 -4.04
CA VAL A 81 -0.19 -2.24 -5.14
C VAL A 81 0.21 -0.80 -5.41
N VAL A 82 1.52 -0.54 -5.41
CA VAL A 82 2.09 0.75 -5.74
C VAL A 82 2.89 0.58 -7.02
N GLU A 83 2.58 1.36 -8.04
CA GLU A 83 3.30 1.41 -9.31
C GLU A 83 3.90 2.81 -9.49
N ALA A 84 5.14 2.88 -9.95
CA ALA A 84 5.78 4.14 -10.30
C ALA A 84 6.77 3.94 -11.45
N VAL A 85 7.16 5.02 -12.12
CA VAL A 85 8.30 5.02 -13.05
C VAL A 85 9.55 5.37 -12.26
N VAL A 86 10.45 4.39 -12.12
CA VAL A 86 11.69 4.45 -11.35
C VAL A 86 12.86 4.33 -12.31
N ASP A 87 13.67 5.40 -12.41
CA ASP A 87 14.83 5.47 -13.32
C ASP A 87 14.51 5.02 -14.76
N GLY A 88 13.30 5.37 -15.23
CA GLY A 88 12.80 5.05 -16.56
C GLY A 88 12.08 3.70 -16.71
N ASN A 89 12.02 2.88 -15.65
CA ASN A 89 11.35 1.58 -15.65
C ASN A 89 10.05 1.63 -14.86
N THR A 90 9.01 0.92 -15.32
CA THR A 90 7.81 0.70 -14.52
C THR A 90 8.11 -0.34 -13.43
N GLU A 91 8.09 0.09 -12.18
CA GLU A 91 8.27 -0.78 -11.02
C GLU A 91 6.99 -0.92 -10.21
N LYS A 92 6.86 -2.06 -9.52
CA LYS A 92 5.75 -2.37 -8.62
C LYS A 92 6.25 -2.78 -7.25
N ARG A 93 5.64 -2.22 -6.21
CA ARG A 93 5.75 -2.67 -4.82
C ARG A 93 4.38 -3.12 -4.35
N LYS A 94 4.35 -4.00 -3.36
CA LYS A 94 3.11 -4.47 -2.74
C LYS A 94 3.30 -4.65 -1.26
N PHE A 95 2.25 -4.39 -0.50
CA PHE A 95 2.17 -4.79 0.90
C PHE A 95 0.72 -5.14 1.25
N LEU A 96 0.57 -5.85 2.35
CA LEU A 96 -0.74 -6.27 2.86
C LEU A 96 -1.14 -5.39 4.03
N ILE A 97 -2.44 -5.09 4.12
CA ILE A 97 -3.06 -4.51 5.29
C ILE A 97 -4.10 -5.52 5.80
N ARG A 98 -3.97 -5.97 7.05
CA ARG A 98 -5.01 -6.71 7.75
C ARG A 98 -5.95 -5.71 8.40
N VAL A 99 -7.23 -5.77 8.04
CA VAL A 99 -8.26 -4.98 8.70
C VAL A 99 -8.80 -5.80 9.87
N VAL A 100 -8.71 -5.28 11.09
CA VAL A 100 -9.25 -5.91 12.29
C VAL A 100 -10.58 -5.27 12.66
N GLY A 101 -11.58 -6.10 12.90
CA GLY A 101 -12.88 -5.69 13.39
C GLY A 101 -12.93 -5.67 14.93
N PRO A 102 -13.97 -5.05 15.52
CA PRO A 102 -14.17 -5.03 16.98
C PRO A 102 -14.26 -6.41 17.66
N GLY A 103 -14.45 -7.48 16.89
CA GLY A 103 -14.53 -8.86 17.38
C GLY A 103 -13.26 -9.68 17.22
N ASP A 104 -12.17 -9.08 16.71
CA ASP A 104 -10.90 -9.76 16.40
C ASP A 104 -9.82 -9.61 17.50
N GLU A 105 -10.17 -9.01 18.66
CA GLU A 105 -9.33 -8.93 19.87
C GLU A 105 -9.26 -10.25 20.66
#